data_AF-A0A3C0J359-F1
#
_entry.id   AF-A0A3C0J359-F1
#
_cell.length_a   1.000
_cell.length_b   1.000
_cell.length_c   1.000
_cell.angle_alpha   90.00
_cell.angle_beta   90.00
_cell.angle_gamma   90.00
#
_symmetry.space_group_name_H-M   'P 1'
#
loop_
_entity.id
_entity.type
_entity.pdbx_description
1 polymer ?
#
loop_
_entity_poly.entity_id
_entity_poly.type
_entity_poly.pdbx_seq_one_letter_code
_entity_poly.pdbx_strand_id
1 'polypeptide(L)'
;MRISMMNSENRATVLYAVALLAAALAAPVVLNVNTMGVVKLLWSALDAEQITYLFDACLRLVALNTLRAFPIYLGAFTLAGLRPAKPGLRGFAEGLVVPAVVVPLEYIAINWVYGIAYDFRLPAVLSIVAVAAVLRMGQTEVAEERWKAASIVAILVGGLQWLDLTPALTAWGFGHGEISMDVKVAATVMGAAPLLNHYTVAVCVLLVFMGLLLSKVMIDYRAHIRLVEEDRHRSVELARMQAEAVQARTQREVDSL
;
A
#
# COMPACT_ATOMS: atom_id res chain seq x y z
N MET A 1 3.98 32.91 9.93
CA MET A 1 2.77 32.06 9.92
C MET A 1 2.95 30.78 9.10
N ARG A 2 3.39 30.85 7.82
CA ARG A 2 3.62 29.67 6.94
C ARG A 2 4.67 28.65 7.45
N ILE A 3 5.78 29.14 8.03
CA ILE A 3 6.85 28.27 8.60
C ILE A 3 6.38 27.53 9.86
N SER A 4 5.52 28.16 10.67
CA SER A 4 4.95 27.52 11.87
C SER A 4 3.96 26.40 11.51
N MET A 5 3.16 26.57 10.45
CA MET A 5 2.20 25.55 9.99
C MET A 5 2.90 24.36 9.32
N MET A 6 3.96 24.60 8.54
CA MET A 6 4.76 23.53 7.93
C MET A 6 5.44 22.64 9.00
N ASN A 7 5.78 23.21 10.15
CA ASN A 7 6.38 22.46 11.26
C ASN A 7 5.35 21.61 12.03
N SER A 8 4.08 22.04 12.10
CA SER A 8 3.00 21.25 12.73
C SER A 8 2.54 20.09 11.86
N GLU A 9 2.43 20.28 10.54
CA GLU A 9 2.04 19.21 9.60
C GLU A 9 3.09 18.10 9.54
N ASN A 10 4.38 18.45 9.48
CA ASN A 10 5.46 17.47 9.52
C ASN A 10 5.46 16.67 10.83
N ARG A 11 5.17 17.32 11.97
CA ARG A 11 5.04 16.62 13.26
C ARG A 11 3.89 15.62 13.27
N ALA A 12 2.72 16.01 12.73
CA ALA A 12 1.57 15.10 12.64
C ALA A 12 1.85 13.89 11.73
N THR A 13 2.55 14.11 10.62
CA THR A 13 2.95 13.05 9.68
C THR A 13 3.97 12.09 10.32
N VAL A 14 4.96 12.62 11.04
CA VAL A 14 5.91 11.79 11.80
C VAL A 14 5.19 11.00 12.88
N LEU A 15 4.30 11.63 13.65
CA LEU A 15 3.53 10.94 14.69
C LEU A 15 2.67 9.81 14.12
N TYR A 16 2.01 10.04 12.99
CA TYR A 16 1.23 9.03 12.30
C TYR A 16 2.09 7.84 11.85
N ALA A 17 3.26 8.11 11.25
CA ALA A 17 4.17 7.05 10.84
C ALA A 17 4.73 6.26 12.03
N VAL A 18 5.11 6.93 13.11
CA VAL A 18 5.59 6.28 14.34
C VAL A 18 4.48 5.45 14.98
N ALA A 19 3.23 5.94 14.99
CA ALA A 19 2.10 5.18 15.50
C ALA A 19 1.85 3.89 14.68
N LEU A 20 1.99 3.96 13.35
CA LEU A 20 1.90 2.78 12.50
C LEU A 20 3.02 1.77 12.78
N LEU A 21 4.28 2.22 12.90
CA LEU A 21 5.40 1.33 13.22
C LEU A 21 5.24 0.72 14.62
N ALA A 22 4.85 1.51 15.62
CA ALA A 22 4.55 0.98 16.95
C ALA A 22 3.41 -0.05 16.94
N ALA A 23 2.35 0.19 16.16
CA ALA A 23 1.28 -0.78 15.97
C ALA A 23 1.78 -2.05 15.26
N ALA A 24 2.70 -1.93 14.30
CA ALA A 24 3.33 -3.06 13.65
C ALA A 24 4.18 -3.90 14.61
N LEU A 25 4.97 -3.25 15.48
CA LEU A 25 5.74 -3.93 16.51
C LEU A 25 4.83 -4.64 17.54
N ALA A 26 3.64 -4.11 17.81
CA ALA A 26 2.66 -4.76 18.68
C ALA A 26 1.86 -5.87 17.98
N ALA A 27 1.78 -5.84 16.64
CA ALA A 27 0.94 -6.74 15.86
C ALA A 27 1.16 -8.24 16.14
N PRO A 28 2.40 -8.76 16.32
CA PRO A 28 2.63 -10.19 16.56
C PRO A 28 1.93 -10.76 17.79
N VAL A 29 1.58 -9.93 18.78
CA VAL A 29 0.85 -10.33 19.99
C VAL A 29 -0.51 -10.93 19.65
N VAL A 30 -1.23 -10.31 18.70
CA VAL A 30 -2.59 -10.70 18.32
C VAL A 30 -2.62 -11.42 16.98
N LEU A 31 -1.83 -10.91 16.02
CA LEU A 31 -1.72 -11.46 14.68
C LEU A 31 -0.57 -12.46 14.67
N ASN A 32 -0.87 -13.74 14.91
CA ASN A 32 0.10 -14.82 14.78
C ASN A 32 -0.50 -16.07 14.14
N VAL A 33 0.39 -17.01 13.81
CA VAL A 33 0.05 -18.20 13.03
C VAL A 33 -0.93 -19.09 13.80
N ASN A 34 -0.83 -19.10 15.13
CA ASN A 34 -1.71 -19.85 16.01
C ASN A 34 -3.09 -19.21 16.10
N THR A 35 -3.18 -17.88 16.27
CA THR A 35 -4.47 -17.18 16.31
C THR A 35 -5.23 -17.27 15.00
N MET A 36 -4.50 -17.33 13.88
CA MET A 36 -5.10 -17.53 12.55
C MET A 36 -5.42 -19.01 12.24
N GLY A 37 -4.93 -19.95 13.06
CA GLY A 37 -5.18 -21.38 12.90
C GLY A 37 -4.54 -22.00 11.65
N VAL A 38 -3.51 -21.37 11.08
CA VAL A 38 -2.87 -21.81 9.83
C VAL A 38 -2.28 -23.21 9.99
N VAL A 39 -1.52 -23.45 11.07
CA VAL A 39 -0.91 -24.77 11.34
C VAL A 39 -1.97 -25.85 11.49
N LYS A 40 -3.07 -25.57 12.19
CA LYS A 40 -4.18 -26.52 12.36
C LYS A 40 -4.81 -26.89 11.01
N LEU A 41 -4.97 -25.91 10.12
CA LEU A 41 -5.51 -26.15 8.78
C LEU A 41 -4.55 -26.96 7.90
N LEU A 42 -3.24 -26.73 8.00
CA LEU A 42 -2.24 -27.54 7.28
C LEU A 42 -2.29 -29.01 7.72
N TRP A 43 -2.34 -29.27 9.03
CA TRP A 43 -2.54 -30.63 9.54
C TRP A 43 -3.84 -31.24 9.04
N SER A 44 -4.94 -30.50 9.09
CA SER A 44 -6.24 -30.97 8.60
C SER A 44 -6.23 -31.25 7.09
N ALA A 45 -5.48 -30.47 6.31
CA ALA A 45 -5.32 -30.67 4.87
C ALA A 45 -4.59 -31.97 4.56
N LEU A 46 -3.51 -32.27 5.31
CA LEU A 46 -2.72 -33.49 5.16
C LEU A 46 -3.50 -34.72 5.64
N ASP A 47 -4.13 -34.66 6.81
CA ASP A 47 -4.84 -35.79 7.41
C ASP A 47 -6.10 -36.18 6.62
N ALA A 48 -6.87 -35.18 6.17
CA ALA A 48 -8.11 -35.42 5.43
C ALA A 48 -7.88 -35.51 3.91
N GLU A 49 -6.66 -35.27 3.44
CA GLU A 49 -6.30 -35.13 2.02
C GLU A 49 -7.21 -34.13 1.25
N GLN A 50 -7.73 -33.11 1.94
CA GLN A 50 -8.66 -32.15 1.38
C GLN A 50 -7.97 -30.83 1.04
N ILE A 51 -7.88 -30.55 -0.26
CA ILE A 51 -7.25 -29.34 -0.82
C ILE A 51 -7.90 -28.05 -0.29
N THR A 52 -9.19 -28.06 0.07
CA THR A 52 -9.88 -26.88 0.60
C THR A 52 -9.23 -26.34 1.88
N TYR A 53 -8.76 -27.21 2.79
CA TYR A 53 -8.07 -26.77 4.00
C TYR A 53 -6.72 -26.13 3.69
N LEU A 54 -6.01 -26.65 2.67
CA LEU A 54 -4.77 -26.05 2.19
C LEU A 54 -5.00 -24.63 1.67
N PHE A 55 -6.06 -24.40 0.89
CA PHE A 55 -6.39 -23.06 0.39
C PHE A 55 -6.87 -22.10 1.48
N ASP A 56 -7.61 -22.58 2.49
CA ASP A 56 -7.95 -21.75 3.66
C ASP A 56 -6.69 -21.37 4.44
N ALA A 57 -5.75 -22.31 4.64
CA ALA A 57 -4.46 -22.01 5.26
C ALA A 57 -3.68 -20.94 4.45
N CYS A 58 -3.66 -21.06 3.13
CA CYS A 58 -3.04 -20.08 2.23
C CYS A 58 -3.65 -18.69 2.40
N LEU A 59 -4.98 -18.60 2.34
CA LEU A 59 -5.71 -17.34 2.45
C LEU A 59 -5.42 -16.66 3.80
N ARG A 60 -5.49 -17.41 4.90
CA ARG A 60 -5.23 -16.89 6.24
C ARG A 60 -3.79 -16.49 6.43
N LEU A 61 -2.84 -17.23 5.87
CA LEU A 61 -1.42 -16.85 5.93
C LEU A 61 -1.15 -15.57 5.16
N VAL A 62 -1.68 -15.44 3.95
CA VAL A 62 -1.55 -14.21 3.15
C VAL A 62 -2.20 -13.04 3.87
N ALA A 63 -3.41 -13.21 4.41
CA ALA A 63 -4.09 -12.18 5.18
C ALA A 63 -3.27 -11.77 6.41
N LEU A 64 -2.75 -12.74 7.18
CA LEU A 64 -1.88 -12.51 8.33
C LEU A 64 -0.65 -11.69 7.95
N ASN A 65 0.08 -12.12 6.92
CA ASN A 65 1.30 -11.45 6.49
C ASN A 65 1.01 -10.04 5.95
N THR A 66 -0.09 -9.88 5.22
CA THR A 66 -0.54 -8.58 4.72
C THR A 66 -0.87 -7.64 5.88
N LEU A 67 -1.63 -8.09 6.87
CA LEU A 67 -2.01 -7.28 8.03
C LEU A 67 -0.79 -6.88 8.88
N ARG A 68 0.21 -7.75 8.99
CA ARG A 68 1.48 -7.46 9.67
C ARG A 68 2.34 -6.46 8.88
N ALA A 69 2.47 -6.66 7.57
CA ALA A 69 3.30 -5.82 6.71
C ALA A 69 2.68 -4.45 6.44
N PHE A 70 1.35 -4.36 6.35
CA PHE A 70 0.62 -3.13 6.04
C PHE A 70 1.08 -1.91 6.86
N PRO A 71 1.06 -1.93 8.21
CA PRO A 71 1.46 -0.77 8.99
C PRO A 71 2.95 -0.44 8.84
N ILE A 72 3.81 -1.45 8.62
CA ILE A 72 5.26 -1.25 8.39
C ILE A 72 5.49 -0.47 7.10
N TYR A 73 4.91 -0.96 6.00
CA TYR A 73 5.09 -0.37 4.68
C TYR A 73 4.45 1.02 4.62
N LEU A 74 3.22 1.18 5.12
CA LEU A 74 2.55 2.48 5.13
C LEU A 74 3.31 3.50 5.98
N GLY A 75 3.79 3.10 7.16
CA GLY A 75 4.61 3.96 8.03
C GLY A 75 5.93 4.37 7.35
N ALA A 76 6.63 3.41 6.75
CA ALA A 76 7.89 3.66 6.05
C ALA A 76 7.73 4.59 4.84
N PHE A 77 6.69 4.39 4.01
CA PHE A 77 6.40 5.28 2.88
C PHE A 77 5.90 6.66 3.33
N THR A 78 5.24 6.75 4.48
CA THR A 78 4.86 8.05 5.06
C THR A 78 6.10 8.85 5.48
N LEU A 79 7.09 8.19 6.11
CA LEU A 79 8.38 8.84 6.43
C LEU A 79 9.15 9.23 5.17
N ALA A 80 9.12 8.39 4.13
CA ALA A 80 9.76 8.69 2.85
C ALA A 80 9.18 9.96 2.21
N GLY A 81 7.87 10.18 2.35
CA GLY A 81 7.15 11.35 1.83
C GLY A 81 7.49 12.68 2.51
N LEU A 82 8.22 12.68 3.64
CA LEU A 82 8.71 13.92 4.27
C LEU A 82 9.85 14.59 3.48
N ARG A 83 10.50 13.84 2.58
CA ARG A 83 11.54 14.38 1.71
C ARG A 83 10.89 14.97 0.45
N PRO A 84 11.35 16.15 -0.01
CA PRO A 84 10.79 16.76 -1.22
C PRO A 84 10.99 15.82 -2.42
N ALA A 85 9.90 15.56 -3.14
CA ALA A 85 9.93 14.67 -4.29
C ALA A 85 10.77 15.29 -5.41
N LYS A 86 11.80 14.55 -5.85
CA LYS A 86 12.62 14.95 -7.01
C LYS A 86 12.16 14.23 -8.29
N PRO A 87 12.22 14.90 -9.45
CA PRO A 87 11.90 14.28 -10.73
C PRO A 87 12.98 13.26 -11.15
N GLY A 88 12.62 12.39 -12.10
CA GLY A 88 13.53 11.39 -12.68
C GLY A 88 13.92 10.21 -11.77
N LEU A 89 14.85 9.39 -12.26
CA LEU A 89 15.29 8.14 -11.61
C LEU A 89 15.95 8.37 -10.26
N ARG A 90 16.69 9.48 -10.10
CA ARG A 90 17.34 9.84 -8.83
C ARG A 90 16.32 10.05 -7.71
N GLY A 91 15.22 10.76 -8.00
CA GLY A 91 14.17 10.97 -7.00
C GLY A 91 13.40 9.69 -6.68
N PHE A 92 13.26 8.77 -7.64
CA PHE A 92 12.71 7.44 -7.38
C PHE A 92 13.62 6.65 -6.42
N ALA A 93 14.92 6.58 -6.71
CA ALA A 93 15.90 5.91 -5.86
C ALA A 93 15.94 6.51 -4.43
N GLU A 94 15.92 7.83 -4.30
CA GLU A 94 15.87 8.51 -2.99
C GLU A 94 14.60 8.16 -2.20
N GLY A 95 13.47 7.93 -2.88
CA GLY A 95 12.21 7.49 -2.27
C GLY A 95 12.22 6.04 -1.78
N LEU A 96 13.11 5.20 -2.32
CA LEU A 96 13.29 3.81 -1.89
C LEU A 96 14.16 3.68 -0.64
N VAL A 97 15.02 4.66 -0.36
CA VAL A 97 16.00 4.59 0.74
C VAL A 97 15.32 4.40 2.10
N VAL A 98 14.28 5.19 2.39
CA VAL A 98 13.62 5.12 3.69
C VAL A 98 12.92 3.77 3.91
N PRO A 99 12.07 3.27 3.00
CA PRO A 99 11.50 1.93 3.13
C PRO A 99 12.54 0.80 3.17
N ALA A 100 13.60 0.90 2.38
CA ALA A 100 14.68 -0.10 2.36
C ALA A 100 15.46 -0.18 3.68
N VAL A 101 15.40 0.86 4.52
CA VAL A 101 16.03 0.87 5.84
C VAL A 101 15.01 0.54 6.94
N VAL A 102 13.83 1.17 6.91
CA VAL A 102 12.82 1.03 7.96
C VAL A 102 12.23 -0.37 8.00
N VAL A 103 11.92 -0.98 6.85
CA VAL A 103 11.31 -2.33 6.81
C VAL A 103 12.23 -3.38 7.44
N PRO A 104 13.53 -3.50 7.07
CA PRO A 104 14.45 -4.44 7.74
C PRO A 104 14.63 -4.17 9.23
N LEU A 105 14.74 -2.89 9.63
CA LEU A 105 14.91 -2.55 11.04
C LEU A 105 13.70 -3.00 11.87
N GLU A 106 12.49 -2.82 11.34
CA GLU A 106 11.27 -3.29 11.99
C GLU A 106 11.25 -4.81 12.11
N TYR A 107 11.66 -5.53 11.07
CA TYR A 107 11.73 -7.00 11.07
C TYR A 107 12.74 -7.49 12.13
N ILE A 108 13.89 -6.83 12.24
CA ILE A 108 14.91 -7.13 13.27
C ILE A 108 14.34 -6.87 14.67
N ALA A 109 13.64 -5.74 14.87
CA ALA A 109 13.04 -5.40 16.15
C ALA A 109 11.98 -6.45 16.56
N ILE A 110 11.10 -6.85 15.63
CA ILE A 110 10.11 -7.90 15.86
C ILE A 110 10.78 -9.23 16.22
N ASN A 111 11.84 -9.61 15.49
CA ASN A 111 12.58 -10.82 15.80
C ASN A 111 13.24 -10.77 17.18
N TRP A 112 13.79 -9.63 17.58
CA TRP A 112 14.43 -9.48 18.88
C TRP A 112 13.42 -9.56 20.04
N VAL A 113 12.23 -8.99 19.87
CA VAL A 113 11.19 -8.95 20.91
C VAL A 113 10.40 -10.26 21.01
N TYR A 114 10.05 -10.87 19.87
CA TYR A 114 9.14 -12.03 19.83
C TYR A 114 9.80 -13.32 19.37
N GLY A 115 11.06 -13.29 18.91
CA GLY A 115 11.73 -14.46 18.32
C GLY A 115 11.15 -14.86 16.96
N ILE A 116 10.40 -13.97 16.30
CA ILE A 116 9.76 -14.27 15.02
C ILE A 116 10.61 -13.71 13.87
N ALA A 117 11.24 -14.61 13.12
CA ALA A 117 12.04 -14.24 11.96
C ALA A 117 11.16 -13.96 10.75
N TYR A 118 11.02 -12.68 10.40
CA TYR A 118 10.41 -12.28 9.13
C TYR A 118 11.43 -12.33 7.99
N ASP A 119 10.99 -12.86 6.85
CA ASP A 119 11.86 -13.05 5.69
C ASP A 119 11.97 -11.75 4.88
N PHE A 120 13.11 -11.06 4.99
CA PHE A 120 13.42 -9.91 4.15
C PHE A 120 14.22 -10.35 2.91
N ARG A 121 13.50 -10.79 1.88
CA ARG A 121 14.06 -11.22 0.59
C ARG A 121 13.35 -10.55 -0.58
N LEU A 122 13.39 -11.19 -1.74
CA LEU A 122 12.81 -10.72 -2.99
C LEU A 122 11.34 -10.25 -2.87
N PRO A 123 10.42 -10.92 -2.15
CA PRO A 123 9.04 -10.45 -2.00
C PRO A 123 8.95 -9.10 -1.30
N ALA A 124 9.76 -8.90 -0.25
CA ALA A 124 9.81 -7.66 0.51
C ALA A 124 10.38 -6.52 -0.34
N VAL A 125 11.46 -6.79 -1.08
CA VAL A 125 12.09 -5.84 -2.01
C VAL A 125 11.14 -5.46 -3.14
N LEU A 126 10.49 -6.44 -3.77
CA LEU A 126 9.50 -6.20 -4.83
C LEU A 126 8.32 -5.39 -4.32
N SER A 127 7.88 -5.63 -3.09
CA SER A 127 6.80 -4.85 -2.46
C SER A 127 7.20 -3.39 -2.28
N ILE A 128 8.43 -3.12 -1.84
CA ILE A 128 8.95 -1.75 -1.74
C ILE A 128 8.97 -1.08 -3.12
N VAL A 129 9.53 -1.77 -4.13
CA VAL A 129 9.63 -1.21 -5.50
C VAL A 129 8.26 -0.97 -6.12
N ALA A 130 7.34 -1.93 -6.01
CA ALA A 130 6.00 -1.84 -6.59
C ALA A 130 5.20 -0.71 -5.94
N VAL A 131 5.17 -0.63 -4.61
CA VAL A 131 4.47 0.45 -3.90
C VAL A 131 5.06 1.81 -4.26
N ALA A 132 6.38 1.95 -4.24
CA ALA A 132 7.04 3.20 -4.61
C ALA A 132 6.70 3.63 -6.06
N ALA A 133 6.71 2.68 -7.00
CA ALA A 133 6.40 2.94 -8.39
C ALA A 133 4.96 3.42 -8.56
N VAL A 134 4.00 2.73 -7.95
CA VAL A 134 2.56 3.04 -8.08
C VAL A 134 2.20 4.34 -7.36
N LEU A 135 2.73 4.60 -6.16
CA LEU A 135 2.52 5.89 -5.48
C LEU A 135 3.08 7.06 -6.31
N ARG A 136 4.24 6.88 -6.94
CA ARG A 136 4.85 7.90 -7.80
C ARG A 136 4.06 8.11 -9.09
N MET A 137 3.60 7.03 -9.73
CA MET A 137 2.71 7.12 -10.90
C MET A 137 1.44 7.90 -10.57
N GLY A 138 0.82 7.58 -9.43
CA GLY A 138 -0.38 8.24 -8.92
C GLY A 138 -0.18 9.68 -8.43
N GLN A 139 1.05 10.22 -8.48
CA GLN A 139 1.42 11.50 -7.86
C GLN A 139 0.90 11.61 -6.42
N THR A 140 0.85 10.48 -5.71
CA THR A 140 0.22 10.36 -4.41
C THR A 140 1.20 10.77 -3.33
N GLU A 141 1.01 11.95 -2.77
CA GLU A 141 1.72 12.36 -1.57
C GLU A 141 1.09 11.66 -0.36
N VAL A 142 1.82 10.71 0.22
CA VAL A 142 1.33 9.84 1.30
C VAL A 142 0.83 10.65 2.51
N ALA A 143 1.44 11.80 2.77
CA ALA A 143 1.07 12.69 3.87
C ALA A 143 -0.32 13.33 3.67
N GLU A 144 -0.65 13.70 2.42
CA GLU A 144 -1.90 14.39 2.06
C GLU A 144 -3.02 13.39 1.76
N GLU A 145 -2.71 12.29 1.07
CA GLU A 145 -3.69 11.32 0.57
C GLU A 145 -3.58 9.96 1.28
N ARG A 146 -3.63 10.00 2.61
CA ARG A 146 -3.40 8.84 3.49
C ARG A 146 -4.23 7.61 3.11
N TRP A 147 -5.51 7.81 2.78
CA TRP A 147 -6.39 6.69 2.42
C TRP A 147 -5.99 6.04 1.10
N LYS A 148 -5.56 6.83 0.10
CA LYS A 148 -5.11 6.31 -1.20
C LYS A 148 -3.82 5.52 -1.03
N ALA A 149 -2.87 6.11 -0.31
CA ALA A 149 -1.61 5.44 -0.01
C ALA A 149 -1.85 4.14 0.77
N ALA A 150 -2.74 4.15 1.75
CA ALA A 150 -3.17 2.96 2.47
C ALA A 150 -3.75 1.90 1.51
N SER A 151 -4.70 2.25 0.64
CA SER A 151 -5.27 1.28 -0.31
C SER A 151 -4.23 0.70 -1.27
N ILE A 152 -3.33 1.53 -1.82
CA ILE A 152 -2.26 1.09 -2.71
C ILE A 152 -1.31 0.14 -1.97
N VAL A 153 -0.89 0.49 -0.75
CA VAL A 153 -0.03 -0.37 0.09
C VAL A 153 -0.73 -1.69 0.38
N ALA A 154 -1.99 -1.68 0.84
CA ALA A 154 -2.73 -2.89 1.18
C ALA A 154 -2.87 -3.84 -0.02
N ILE A 155 -3.25 -3.31 -1.19
CA ILE A 155 -3.47 -4.10 -2.40
C ILE A 155 -2.16 -4.66 -2.94
N LEU A 156 -1.10 -3.85 -3.03
CA LEU A 156 0.16 -4.28 -3.64
C LEU A 156 0.95 -5.21 -2.72
N VAL A 157 1.07 -4.86 -1.44
CA VAL A 157 1.73 -5.74 -0.47
C VAL A 157 0.95 -7.05 -0.39
N GLY A 158 -0.38 -7.00 -0.22
CA GLY A 158 -1.20 -8.20 -0.17
C GLY A 158 -1.18 -9.03 -1.45
N GLY A 159 -1.10 -8.38 -2.62
CA GLY A 159 -0.92 -9.05 -3.90
C GLY A 159 0.39 -9.83 -3.97
N LEU A 160 1.50 -9.21 -3.58
CA LEU A 160 2.82 -9.81 -3.63
C LEU A 160 3.03 -10.91 -2.58
N GLN A 161 2.30 -10.86 -1.45
CA GLN A 161 2.30 -11.94 -0.45
C GLN A 161 1.84 -13.29 -1.02
N TRP A 162 1.01 -13.30 -2.07
CA TRP A 162 0.63 -14.56 -2.72
C TRP A 162 1.82 -15.27 -3.36
N LEU A 163 2.81 -14.53 -3.86
CA LEU A 163 3.98 -15.13 -4.51
C LEU A 163 4.84 -15.95 -3.54
N ASP A 164 4.78 -15.63 -2.24
CA ASP A 164 5.44 -16.43 -1.20
C ASP A 164 4.85 -17.81 -1.03
N LEU A 165 3.64 -18.06 -1.54
CA LEU A 165 3.03 -19.37 -1.52
C LEU A 165 3.23 -20.17 -2.80
N THR A 166 3.85 -19.59 -3.83
CA THR A 166 4.07 -20.24 -5.14
C THR A 166 5.26 -21.21 -5.08
N PRO A 167 5.08 -22.54 -5.12
CA PRO A 167 6.21 -23.48 -5.04
C PRO A 167 7.29 -23.25 -6.11
N ALA A 168 6.90 -22.97 -7.36
CA ALA A 168 7.82 -22.78 -8.48
C ALA A 168 8.75 -21.55 -8.33
N LEU A 169 8.36 -20.56 -7.54
CA LEU A 169 9.15 -19.35 -7.29
C LEU A 169 10.12 -19.49 -6.12
N THR A 170 10.12 -20.63 -5.41
CA THR A 170 11.01 -20.85 -4.26
C THR A 170 12.47 -20.76 -4.68
N ALA A 171 12.85 -21.33 -5.83
CA ALA A 171 14.22 -21.22 -6.35
C ALA A 171 14.67 -19.78 -6.62
N TRP A 172 13.73 -18.85 -6.77
CA TRP A 172 13.98 -17.43 -7.06
C TRP A 172 14.02 -16.58 -5.79
N GLY A 173 13.91 -17.17 -4.60
CA GLY A 173 13.97 -16.45 -3.34
C GLY A 173 12.62 -16.14 -2.70
N PHE A 174 11.49 -16.63 -3.25
CA PHE A 174 10.16 -16.40 -2.68
C PHE A 174 9.78 -17.42 -1.61
N GLY A 175 9.15 -16.95 -0.53
CA GLY A 175 8.52 -17.76 0.50
C GLY A 175 9.45 -18.74 1.21
N HIS A 176 10.54 -18.24 1.79
CA HIS A 176 11.44 -19.03 2.64
C HIS A 176 11.10 -18.92 4.13
N GLY A 177 10.05 -18.16 4.48
CA GLY A 177 9.49 -18.18 5.83
C GLY A 177 9.01 -19.59 6.18
N GLU A 178 9.21 -19.99 7.44
CA GLU A 178 8.91 -21.33 7.96
C GLU A 178 7.53 -21.85 7.54
N ILE A 179 6.47 -21.10 7.85
CA ILE A 179 5.10 -21.49 7.55
C ILE A 179 4.79 -21.46 6.04
N SER A 180 5.39 -20.54 5.29
CA SER A 180 5.22 -20.52 3.82
C SER A 180 5.86 -21.74 3.17
N MET A 181 6.98 -22.22 3.72
CA MET A 181 7.62 -23.46 3.28
C MET A 181 6.74 -24.66 3.62
N ASP A 182 6.17 -24.72 4.82
CA ASP A 182 5.25 -25.79 5.22
C ASP A 182 4.03 -25.90 4.29
N VAL A 183 3.44 -24.76 3.90
CA VAL A 183 2.33 -24.74 2.93
C VAL A 183 2.74 -25.35 1.59
N LYS A 184 3.92 -25.00 1.08
CA LYS A 184 4.43 -25.50 -0.20
C LYS A 184 4.75 -26.99 -0.13
N VAL A 185 5.32 -27.44 0.97
CA VAL A 185 5.60 -28.85 1.22
C VAL A 185 4.29 -29.64 1.28
N ALA A 186 3.31 -29.16 2.05
CA ALA A 186 1.98 -29.78 2.11
C ALA A 186 1.32 -29.85 0.73
N ALA A 187 1.37 -28.76 -0.05
CA ALA A 187 0.86 -28.73 -1.43
C ALA A 187 1.58 -29.75 -2.34
N THR A 188 2.87 -29.97 -2.14
CA THR A 188 3.65 -30.94 -2.92
C THR A 188 3.27 -32.38 -2.55
N VAL A 189 3.16 -32.67 -1.25
CA VAL A 189 2.74 -33.99 -0.74
C VAL A 189 1.34 -34.34 -1.24
N MET A 190 0.42 -33.37 -1.24
CA MET A 190 -0.95 -33.56 -1.72
C MET A 190 -1.09 -33.56 -3.25
N GLY A 191 -0.01 -33.40 -4.02
CA GLY A 191 -0.07 -33.28 -5.48
C GLY A 191 -0.74 -31.99 -5.99
N ALA A 192 -1.00 -31.01 -5.11
CA ALA A 192 -1.68 -29.76 -5.40
C ALA A 192 -0.72 -28.61 -5.79
N ALA A 193 0.59 -28.83 -5.82
CA ALA A 193 1.58 -27.80 -6.14
C ALA A 193 1.35 -27.07 -7.49
N PRO A 194 0.99 -27.75 -8.61
CA PRO A 194 0.65 -27.05 -9.86
C PRO A 194 -0.57 -26.15 -9.74
N LEU A 195 -1.58 -26.57 -8.98
CA LEU A 195 -2.79 -25.80 -8.75
C LEU A 195 -2.48 -24.55 -7.90
N LEU A 196 -1.67 -24.73 -6.85
CA LEU A 196 -1.24 -23.62 -6.01
C LEU A 196 -0.45 -22.58 -6.81
N ASN A 197 0.49 -23.01 -7.68
CA ASN A 197 1.23 -22.13 -8.58
C ASN A 197 0.33 -21.24 -9.44
N HIS A 198 -0.70 -21.82 -10.07
CA HIS A 198 -1.61 -21.06 -10.93
C HIS A 198 -2.41 -20.05 -10.12
N TYR A 199 -2.97 -20.46 -8.99
CA TYR A 199 -3.84 -19.61 -8.19
C TYR A 199 -3.09 -18.44 -7.57
N THR A 200 -1.94 -18.70 -6.92
CA THR A 200 -1.16 -17.66 -6.25
C THR A 200 -0.67 -16.60 -7.24
N VAL A 201 -0.21 -17.01 -8.43
CA VAL A 201 0.22 -16.10 -9.49
C VAL A 201 -0.98 -15.33 -10.05
N ALA A 202 -2.10 -15.98 -10.33
CA ALA A 202 -3.29 -15.32 -10.87
C ALA A 202 -3.83 -14.24 -9.92
N VAL A 203 -3.92 -14.55 -8.62
CA VAL A 203 -4.38 -13.58 -7.61
C VAL A 203 -3.37 -12.45 -7.44
N CYS A 204 -2.06 -12.73 -7.43
CA CYS A 204 -1.03 -11.69 -7.42
C CYS A 204 -1.19 -10.74 -8.61
N VAL A 205 -1.30 -11.28 -9.84
CA VAL A 205 -1.46 -10.48 -11.06
C VAL A 205 -2.73 -9.62 -10.99
N LEU A 206 -3.85 -10.21 -10.56
CA LEU A 206 -5.11 -9.49 -10.37
C LEU A 206 -4.95 -8.31 -9.39
N LEU A 207 -4.35 -8.54 -8.22
CA LEU A 207 -4.18 -7.51 -7.20
C LEU A 207 -3.18 -6.42 -7.63
N VAL A 208 -2.07 -6.79 -8.26
CA VAL A 208 -1.12 -5.81 -8.83
C VAL A 208 -1.81 -4.96 -9.89
N PHE A 209 -2.60 -5.58 -10.78
CA PHE A 209 -3.37 -4.85 -11.78
C PHE A 209 -4.40 -3.91 -11.15
N MET A 210 -5.08 -4.34 -10.09
CA MET A 210 -6.00 -3.47 -9.33
C MET A 210 -5.28 -2.29 -8.67
N GLY A 211 -4.07 -2.50 -8.13
CA GLY A 211 -3.25 -1.41 -7.60
C GLY A 211 -2.88 -0.36 -8.67
N LEU A 212 -2.53 -0.83 -9.88
CA LEU A 212 -2.24 0.03 -11.03
C LEU A 212 -3.49 0.79 -11.50
N LEU A 213 -4.63 0.11 -11.60
CA LEU A 213 -5.90 0.74 -11.95
C LEU A 213 -6.29 1.81 -10.93
N LEU A 214 -6.20 1.51 -9.64
CA LEU A 214 -6.49 2.47 -8.59
C LEU A 214 -5.62 3.71 -8.74
N SER A 215 -4.32 3.56 -8.94
CA SER A 215 -3.41 4.68 -9.20
C SER A 215 -3.84 5.50 -10.42
N LYS A 216 -4.21 4.86 -11.52
CA LYS A 216 -4.67 5.56 -12.72
C LYS A 216 -5.97 6.35 -12.48
N VAL A 217 -6.97 5.70 -11.89
CA VAL A 217 -8.26 6.33 -11.57
C VAL A 217 -8.05 7.55 -10.68
N MET A 218 -7.08 7.52 -9.77
CA MET A 218 -6.78 8.67 -8.91
C MET A 218 -6.14 9.85 -9.64
N ILE A 219 -5.29 9.60 -10.64
CA ILE A 219 -4.74 10.66 -11.50
C ILE A 219 -5.87 11.34 -12.28
N ASP A 220 -6.73 10.53 -12.90
CA ASP A 220 -7.85 11.01 -13.70
C ASP A 220 -8.85 11.81 -12.84
N TYR A 221 -9.13 11.35 -11.62
CA TYR A 221 -10.00 12.05 -10.68
C TYR A 221 -9.44 13.42 -10.27
N ARG A 222 -8.13 13.52 -9.99
CA ARG A 222 -7.46 14.81 -9.69
C ARG A 222 -7.50 15.77 -10.89
N ALA A 223 -7.32 15.26 -12.11
CA ALA A 223 -7.44 16.07 -13.32
C ALA A 223 -8.86 16.61 -13.47
N HIS A 224 -9.87 15.77 -13.21
CA HIS A 224 -11.27 16.16 -13.29
C HIS A 224 -11.67 17.23 -12.26
N ILE A 225 -11.23 17.09 -11.00
CA ILE A 225 -11.50 18.11 -9.97
C ILE A 225 -10.95 19.47 -10.38
N ARG A 226 -9.70 19.52 -10.87
CA ARG A 226 -9.08 20.78 -11.33
C ARG A 226 -9.89 21.44 -12.44
N LEU A 227 -10.37 20.66 -13.40
CA LEU A 227 -11.21 21.17 -14.48
C LEU A 227 -12.53 21.76 -13.96
N VAL A 228 -13.17 21.09 -12.99
CA VAL A 228 -14.42 21.57 -12.37
C VAL A 228 -14.19 22.85 -11.56
N GLU A 229 -13.07 22.95 -10.85
CA GLU A 229 -12.69 24.17 -10.12
C GLU A 229 -12.43 25.35 -11.07
N GLU A 230 -11.73 25.12 -12.17
CA GLU A 230 -11.50 26.13 -13.21
C GLU A 230 -12.81 26.61 -13.84
N ASP A 231 -13.72 25.69 -14.16
CA ASP A 231 -15.02 26.02 -14.74
C ASP A 231 -15.90 26.82 -13.77
N ARG A 232 -15.87 26.44 -12.48
CA ARG A 232 -16.54 27.19 -11.42
C ARG A 232 -15.99 28.61 -11.28
N HIS A 233 -14.67 28.77 -11.33
CA HIS A 233 -14.02 30.09 -11.28
C HIS A 233 -14.45 30.97 -12.46
N ARG A 234 -14.41 30.44 -13.69
CA ARG A 234 -14.86 31.16 -14.89
C ARG A 234 -16.35 31.55 -14.80
N SER A 235 -17.18 30.64 -14.31
CA SER A 235 -18.63 30.90 -14.13
C SER A 235 -18.89 32.06 -13.15
N VAL A 236 -18.14 32.12 -12.05
CA VAL A 236 -18.25 33.22 -11.08
C VAL A 236 -17.75 34.54 -11.66
N GLU A 237 -16.66 34.52 -12.42
CA GLU A 237 -16.13 35.70 -13.11
C GLU A 237 -17.10 36.24 -14.16
N LEU A 238 -17.72 35.37 -14.96
CA LEU A 238 -18.75 35.74 -15.93
C LEU A 238 -19.96 36.39 -15.25
N ALA A 239 -20.42 35.83 -14.13
CA ALA A 239 -21.53 36.41 -13.37
C ALA A 239 -21.19 37.82 -12.81
N ARG A 240 -19.95 38.02 -12.35
CA ARG A 240 -19.48 39.34 -11.89
C ARG A 240 -19.42 40.37 -13.02
N MET A 241 -18.84 40.00 -14.16
CA MET A 241 -18.78 40.89 -15.34
C MET A 241 -20.18 41.28 -15.82
N GLN A 242 -21.14 40.36 -15.79
CA GLN A 242 -22.54 40.67 -16.12
C GLN A 242 -23.17 41.64 -15.12
N ALA A 243 -22.95 41.46 -13.81
CA ALA A 243 -23.46 42.36 -12.78
C ALA A 243 -22.87 43.78 -12.92
N GLU A 244 -21.57 43.90 -13.16
CA GLU A 244 -20.90 45.18 -13.42
C GLU A 244 -21.42 45.85 -14.70
N ALA A 245 -21.64 45.08 -15.77
CA ALA A 245 -22.20 45.61 -17.02
C ALA A 245 -23.63 46.13 -16.84
N VAL A 246 -24.44 45.47 -16.01
CA VAL A 246 -25.79 45.95 -15.67
C VAL A 246 -25.70 47.24 -14.85
N GLN A 247 -24.86 47.29 -13.82
CA GLN A 247 -24.66 48.50 -13.00
C GLN A 247 -24.18 49.69 -13.82
N ALA A 248 -23.24 49.49 -14.75
CA ALA A 248 -22.72 50.53 -15.62
C ALA A 248 -23.80 51.06 -16.59
N ARG A 249 -24.73 50.21 -17.04
CA ARG A 249 -25.89 50.66 -17.83
C ARG A 249 -26.84 51.51 -16.98
N THR A 250 -27.19 51.04 -15.79
CA THR A 250 -28.05 51.79 -14.88
C THR A 250 -27.47 53.14 -14.49
N GLN A 251 -26.16 53.22 -14.22
CA GLN A 251 -25.49 54.51 -13.93
C GLN A 251 -25.55 55.47 -15.12
N ARG A 252 -25.30 55.00 -16.35
CA ARG A 252 -25.41 55.84 -17.55
C ARG A 252 -26.83 56.35 -17.78
N GLU A 253 -27.85 55.54 -17.48
CA GLU A 253 -29.25 55.96 -17.59
C GLU A 253 -29.58 57.05 -16.56
N VAL A 254 -29.09 56.92 -15.32
CA VAL A 254 -29.29 57.93 -14.27
C VAL A 254 -28.56 59.24 -14.55
N ASP A 255 -27.33 59.19 -15.06
CA ASP A 255 -26.55 60.39 -15.41
C ASP A 255 -27.09 61.13 -16.66
N SER A 256 -27.98 60.50 -17.42
CA SER A 256 -28.60 61.07 -18.62
C SER A 256 -29.95 61.77 -18.38
N LEU A 257 -30.43 61.79 -17.13
CA LEU A 257 -31.66 62.46 -16.67
C LEU A 257 -31.34 63.80 -16.00
#